data_AF-A0A7V2QIZ4-F1
#
_entry.id   AF-A0A7V2QIZ4-F1
#
_cell.length_a   1.000
_cell.length_b   1.000
_cell.length_c   1.000
_cell.angle_alpha   90.00
_cell.angle_beta   90.00
_cell.angle_gamma   90.00
#
_symmetry.space_group_name_H-M   'P 1'
#
loop_
_entity.id
_entity.type
_entity.pdbx_description
1 polymer ?
#
loop_
_entity_poly.entity_id
_entity_poly.type
_entity_poly.pdbx_seq_one_letter_code
_entity_poly.pdbx_strand_id
1 'polypeptide(L)'
;MTKAVFFDWFNTLARYEPPRYRLHTQACQEIGIDVSPEAMMRSVPVADKYFFEENSRSPVDRREPEERARVYYRYQEKLLTGAGVKVTREQLLQIMNRVQQLFKGVTFVLFDDVLVTMKALR
;
A
#
# COMPACT_ATOMS: atom_id res chain seq x y z
N MET A 1 15.45 -32.93 -6.28
CA MET A 1 15.35 -32.33 -7.63
C MET A 1 14.04 -31.56 -7.70
N THR A 2 14.09 -30.23 -7.76
CA THR A 2 12.88 -29.38 -7.83
C THR A 2 12.26 -29.50 -9.22
N LYS A 3 10.94 -29.67 -9.29
CA LYS A 3 10.20 -29.87 -10.55
C LYS A 3 9.23 -28.72 -10.88
N ALA A 4 8.91 -27.91 -9.89
CA ALA A 4 8.06 -26.74 -10.02
C ALA A 4 8.46 -25.69 -8.98
N VAL A 5 8.32 -24.41 -9.34
CA VAL A 5 8.49 -23.28 -8.44
C VAL A 5 7.24 -22.41 -8.57
N PHE A 6 6.62 -22.06 -7.44
CA PHE A 6 5.43 -21.23 -7.39
C PHE A 6 5.83 -19.85 -6.86
N PHE A 7 5.41 -18.81 -7.57
CA PHE A 7 5.69 -17.42 -7.20
C PHE A 7 4.38 -16.73 -6.87
N ASP A 8 4.39 -15.96 -5.78
CA ASP A 8 3.39 -14.93 -5.59
C ASP A 8 3.57 -13.80 -6.63
N TRP A 9 2.53 -13.01 -6.88
CA TRP A 9 2.59 -11.88 -7.81
C TRP A 9 3.18 -10.62 -7.15
N PHE A 10 2.59 -10.18 -6.03
CA PHE A 10 2.76 -8.82 -5.52
C PHE A 10 3.93 -8.71 -4.54
N ASN A 11 4.85 -7.78 -4.82
CA ASN A 11 6.15 -7.67 -4.14
C ASN A 11 7.02 -8.94 -4.22
N THR A 12 6.71 -9.85 -5.15
CA THR A 12 7.54 -11.01 -5.48
C THR A 12 7.97 -10.93 -6.95
N LEU A 13 7.02 -10.82 -7.88
CA LEU A 13 7.30 -10.64 -9.30
C LEU A 13 7.09 -9.20 -9.77
N ALA A 14 6.08 -8.51 -9.23
CA ALA A 14 5.72 -7.17 -9.63
C ALA A 14 5.53 -6.25 -8.41
N ARG A 15 5.78 -4.97 -8.61
CA ARG A 15 5.54 -3.91 -7.61
C ARG A 15 4.72 -2.78 -8.23
N TYR A 16 4.08 -1.99 -7.36
CA TYR A 16 3.45 -0.75 -7.78
C TYR A 16 4.50 0.26 -8.25
N GLU A 17 4.19 0.96 -9.33
CA GLU A 17 4.93 2.13 -9.81
C GLU A 17 3.96 3.30 -10.05
N PRO A 18 4.12 4.43 -9.35
CA PRO A 18 5.10 4.65 -8.26
C PRO A 18 4.79 3.83 -7.00
N PRO A 19 5.78 3.58 -6.13
CA PRO A 19 5.58 2.89 -4.86
C PRO A 19 4.56 3.59 -3.96
N ARG A 20 3.75 2.82 -3.22
CA ARG A 20 2.66 3.34 -2.37
C ARG A 20 3.12 4.43 -1.39
N TYR A 21 4.27 4.25 -0.75
CA TYR A 21 4.78 5.24 0.21
C TYR A 21 4.96 6.63 -0.43
N ARG A 22 5.36 6.71 -1.71
CA ARG A 22 5.49 7.97 -2.42
C ARG A 22 4.14 8.65 -2.62
N LEU A 23 3.10 7.88 -2.92
CA LEU A 23 1.74 8.43 -3.06
C LEU A 23 1.23 9.03 -1.75
N HIS A 24 1.42 8.32 -0.65
CA HIS A 24 1.01 8.81 0.67
C HIS A 24 1.83 10.03 1.12
N THR A 25 3.15 10.02 0.90
CA THR A 25 4.01 11.16 1.18
C THR A 25 3.60 12.38 0.35
N GLN A 26 3.40 12.21 -0.95
CA GLN A 26 2.94 13.28 -1.84
C GLN A 26 1.60 13.86 -1.37
N ALA A 27 0.62 13.00 -1.06
CA ALA A 27 -0.69 13.45 -0.60
C ALA A 27 -0.63 14.24 0.72
N CYS A 28 0.29 13.89 1.63
CA CYS A 28 0.52 14.67 2.85
C CYS A 28 1.14 16.04 2.55
N GLN A 29 2.19 16.06 1.72
CA GLN A 29 2.91 17.27 1.37
C GLN A 29 2.03 18.30 0.65
N GLU A 30 1.16 17.85 -0.25
CA GLU A 30 0.23 18.72 -0.99
C GLU A 30 -0.77 19.44 -0.08
N ILE A 31 -1.04 18.93 1.12
CA ILE A 31 -1.89 19.58 2.13
C ILE A 31 -1.10 20.22 3.28
N GLY A 32 0.21 20.38 3.12
CA GLY A 32 1.07 21.06 4.09
C GLY A 32 1.53 20.21 5.28
N ILE A 33 1.46 18.89 5.17
CA ILE A 33 1.95 17.96 6.21
C ILE A 33 3.31 17.42 5.78
N ASP A 34 4.34 17.77 6.54
CA ASP A 34 5.68 17.24 6.33
C ASP A 34 5.79 15.81 6.85
N VAL A 35 6.28 14.91 6.00
CA VAL A 35 6.51 13.51 6.32
C VAL A 35 7.68 12.98 5.51
N SER A 36 8.63 12.36 6.19
CA SER A 36 9.77 11.71 5.54
C SER A 36 9.29 10.54 4.66
N PRO A 37 9.73 10.45 3.39
CA PRO A 37 9.48 9.29 2.54
C PRO A 37 9.93 7.97 3.19
N GLU A 38 11.05 7.99 3.92
CA GLU A 38 11.61 6.82 4.60
C GLU A 38 10.75 6.40 5.79
N ALA A 39 10.22 7.36 6.55
CA ALA A 39 9.27 7.08 7.63
C ALA A 39 7.98 6.47 7.08
N MET A 40 7.44 7.03 5.99
CA MET A 40 6.27 6.49 5.30
C MET A 40 6.53 5.09 4.73
N MET A 41 7.69 4.88 4.12
CA MET A 41 8.09 3.57 3.59
C MET A 41 8.13 2.51 4.69
N ARG A 42 8.69 2.83 5.87
CA ARG A 42 8.72 1.93 7.03
C ARG A 42 7.34 1.69 7.64
N SER A 43 6.40 2.61 7.48
CA SER A 43 5.06 2.47 8.06
C SER A 43 4.10 1.63 7.20
N VAL A 44 4.34 1.52 5.89
CA VAL A 44 3.50 0.72 4.97
C VAL A 44 3.32 -0.73 5.46
N PRO A 45 4.36 -1.51 5.78
CA PRO A 45 4.19 -2.87 6.31
C PRO A 45 3.37 -2.96 7.61
N VAL A 46 3.44 -1.92 8.46
CA VAL A 46 2.67 -1.87 9.71
C VAL A 46 1.18 -1.72 9.44
N ALA A 47 0.81 -0.87 8.48
CA ALA A 47 -0.57 -0.71 8.04
C ALA A 47 -1.07 -1.95 7.27
N ASP A 48 -0.21 -2.54 6.43
CA ASP A 48 -0.53 -3.76 5.67
C ASP A 48 -0.81 -4.94 6.58
N LYS A 49 -0.06 -5.12 7.68
CA LYS A 49 -0.33 -6.17 8.67
C LYS A 49 -1.78 -6.10 9.16
N TYR A 50 -2.26 -4.90 9.50
CA TYR A 50 -3.66 -4.71 9.89
C TYR A 50 -4.63 -5.08 8.75
N PHE A 51 -4.36 -4.66 7.51
CA PHE A 51 -5.21 -4.98 6.38
C PHE A 51 -5.25 -6.48 6.06
N PHE A 52 -4.14 -7.20 6.25
CA PHE A 52 -4.07 -8.65 6.08
C PHE A 52 -4.85 -9.38 7.17
N GLU A 53 -4.74 -8.94 8.43
CA GLU A 53 -5.55 -9.46 9.53
C GLU A 53 -7.05 -9.26 9.25
N GLU A 54 -7.45 -8.08 8.75
CA GLU A 54 -8.83 -7.83 8.33
C GLU A 54 -9.26 -8.77 7.20
N ASN A 55 -8.48 -8.89 6.13
CA ASN A 55 -8.82 -9.79 5.02
C ASN A 55 -8.88 -11.26 5.43
N SER A 56 -8.06 -11.70 6.40
CA SER A 56 -8.10 -13.09 6.90
C SER A 56 -9.39 -13.42 7.65
N ARG A 57 -10.04 -12.43 8.26
CA ARG A 57 -11.34 -12.59 8.93
C ARG A 57 -12.48 -12.62 7.91
N SER A 58 -12.49 -11.62 7.03
CA SER A 58 -13.45 -11.49 5.95
C SER A 58 -12.86 -10.61 4.85
N PRO A 59 -12.85 -11.07 3.58
CA PRO A 59 -12.34 -10.29 2.46
C PRO A 59 -12.93 -8.87 2.44
N VAL A 60 -12.07 -7.86 2.57
CA VAL A 60 -12.48 -6.46 2.76
C VAL A 60 -13.26 -5.92 1.56
N ASP A 61 -12.97 -6.43 0.36
CA ASP A 61 -13.65 -6.11 -0.89
C ASP A 61 -15.12 -6.53 -0.90
N ARG A 62 -15.46 -7.62 -0.20
CA ARG A 62 -16.80 -8.22 -0.10
C ARG A 62 -17.65 -7.68 1.05
N ARG A 63 -17.10 -6.81 1.89
CA ARG A 63 -17.83 -6.21 3.02
C ARG A 63 -18.75 -5.09 2.56
N GLU A 64 -19.75 -4.81 3.38
CA GLU A 64 -20.65 -3.68 3.17
C GLU A 64 -19.88 -2.35 3.06
N PRO A 65 -20.34 -1.39 2.23
CA PRO A 65 -19.59 -0.17 1.92
C PRO A 65 -19.10 0.60 3.15
N GLU A 66 -19.94 0.72 4.18
CA GLU A 66 -19.57 1.40 5.43
C GLU A 66 -18.48 0.67 6.21
N GLU A 67 -18.54 -0.66 6.27
CA GLU A 67 -17.54 -1.46 6.96
C GLU A 67 -16.21 -1.43 6.22
N ARG A 68 -16.26 -1.58 4.89
CA ARG A 68 -15.10 -1.42 4.03
C ARG A 68 -14.44 -0.05 4.22
N ALA A 69 -15.24 1.02 4.27
CA ALA A 69 -14.72 2.36 4.52
C ALA A 69 -14.03 2.45 5.90
N ARG A 70 -14.62 1.88 6.97
CA ARG A 70 -13.99 1.84 8.31
C ARG A 70 -12.62 1.17 8.30
N VAL A 71 -12.46 0.07 7.55
CA VAL A 71 -11.15 -0.60 7.40
C VAL A 71 -10.14 0.32 6.71
N TYR A 72 -10.52 0.98 5.61
CA TYR A 72 -9.62 1.92 4.93
C TYR A 72 -9.26 3.15 5.77
N TYR A 73 -10.18 3.68 6.58
CA TYR A 73 -9.86 4.75 7.54
C TYR A 73 -8.82 4.30 8.54
N ARG A 74 -8.99 3.13 9.14
CA ARG A 74 -8.04 2.57 10.11
C ARG A 74 -6.70 2.22 9.49
N TYR A 75 -6.69 1.76 8.24
CA TYR A 75 -5.46 1.55 7.48
C TYR A 75 -4.67 2.86 7.33
N GLN A 76 -5.32 3.92 6.86
CA GLN A 76 -4.67 5.21 6.67
C GLN A 76 -4.19 5.81 8.01
N GLU A 77 -4.99 5.71 9.06
CA GLU A 77 -4.63 6.17 10.41
C GLU A 77 -3.37 5.45 10.93
N LYS A 78 -3.32 4.12 10.81
CA LYS A 78 -2.15 3.31 11.20
C LYS A 78 -0.92 3.66 10.38
N LEU A 79 -1.08 3.87 9.08
CA LEU A 79 0.00 4.25 8.18
C LEU A 79 0.63 5.58 8.59
N LEU A 80 -0.20 6.61 8.80
CA LEU A 80 0.27 7.95 9.19
C LEU A 80 0.89 7.93 10.59
N THR A 81 0.24 7.27 11.55
CA THR A 81 0.75 7.13 12.91
C THR A 81 2.11 6.41 12.93
N GLY A 82 2.27 5.35 12.14
CA GLY A 82 3.54 4.63 11.99
C GLY A 82 4.64 5.48 11.35
N ALA A 83 4.28 6.50 10.56
CA ALA A 83 5.21 7.47 9.99
C ALA A 83 5.49 8.66 10.94
N GLY A 84 4.92 8.67 12.15
CA GLY A 84 5.08 9.76 13.12
C GLY A 84 4.15 10.95 12.90
N VAL A 85 3.16 10.83 12.00
CA VAL A 85 2.24 11.89 11.64
C VAL A 85 0.92 11.73 12.40
N LYS A 86 0.48 12.80 13.05
CA LYS A 86 -0.87 12.90 13.65
C LYS A 86 -1.69 13.90 12.85
N VAL A 87 -2.89 13.51 12.45
CA VAL A 87 -3.78 14.31 11.62
C VAL A 87 -5.19 14.38 12.22
N THR A 88 -5.94 15.43 11.91
CA THR A 88 -7.38 15.47 12.21
C THR A 88 -8.14 14.52 11.27
N ARG A 89 -9.42 14.27 11.58
CA ARG A 89 -10.28 13.45 10.72
C ARG A 89 -10.46 14.07 9.33
N GLU A 90 -10.56 15.38 9.26
CA GLU A 90 -10.70 16.15 8.02
C GLU A 90 -9.44 16.01 7.15
N GLN A 91 -8.26 16.15 7.76
CA GLN A 91 -6.98 15.94 7.06
C GLN A 91 -6.82 14.48 6.61
N LEU A 92 -7.22 13.51 7.44
CA LEU A 92 -7.20 12.09 7.07
C LEU A 92 -8.04 11.84 5.81
N LEU A 93 -9.26 12.39 5.77
CA LEU A 93 -10.16 12.32 4.61
C LEU A 93 -9.56 12.95 3.36
N GLN A 94 -8.96 14.14 3.48
CA GLN A 94 -8.29 14.82 2.39
C GLN A 94 -7.14 13.98 1.81
N ILE A 95 -6.30 13.42 2.68
CA ILE A 95 -5.20 12.53 2.28
C ILE A 95 -5.76 11.29 1.55
N MET A 96 -6.77 10.62 2.12
CA MET A 96 -7.36 9.42 1.51
C MET A 96 -7.91 9.69 0.12
N ASN A 97 -8.67 10.78 -0.04
CA ASN A 97 -9.22 11.18 -1.34
C ASN A 97 -8.10 11.47 -2.34
N ARG A 98 -7.04 12.15 -1.91
CA ARG A 98 -5.92 12.47 -2.78
C ARG A 98 -5.12 11.24 -3.18
N VAL A 99 -4.82 10.36 -2.23
CA VAL A 99 -4.18 9.07 -2.47
C VAL A 99 -4.99 8.26 -3.47
N GLN A 100 -6.31 8.18 -3.31
CA GLN A 100 -7.19 7.47 -4.25
C GLN A 100 -7.08 8.02 -5.68
N GLN A 101 -6.97 9.34 -5.85
CA GLN A 101 -6.75 9.96 -7.17
C GLN A 101 -5.38 9.60 -7.75
N LEU A 102 -4.32 9.67 -6.94
CA LEU A 102 -2.96 9.32 -7.35
C LEU A 102 -2.85 7.84 -7.76
N PHE A 103 -3.55 6.96 -7.05
CA PHE A 103 -3.58 5.52 -7.37
C PHE A 103 -4.17 5.21 -8.74
N LYS A 104 -4.97 6.10 -9.35
CA LYS A 104 -5.50 5.87 -10.71
C LYS A 104 -4.41 5.81 -11.79
N GLY A 105 -3.25 6.44 -11.53
CA GLY A 105 -2.10 6.41 -12.44
C GLY A 105 -1.08 5.31 -12.13
N VAL A 106 -1.32 4.50 -11.09
CA VAL A 106 -0.39 3.44 -10.70
C VAL A 106 -0.51 2.25 -11.65
N THR A 107 0.64 1.69 -12.01
CA THR A 107 0.74 0.43 -12.73
C THR A 107 1.57 -0.59 -11.96
N PHE A 108 1.64 -1.82 -12.47
CA PHE A 108 2.59 -2.81 -12.03
C PHE A 108 3.79 -2.86 -12.96
N VAL A 109 4.99 -2.89 -12.38
CA VAL A 109 6.25 -3.14 -13.08
C VAL A 109 6.93 -4.35 -12.47
N LEU A 110 7.63 -5.14 -13.30
CA LEU A 110 8.40 -6.28 -12.83
C LEU A 110 9.66 -5.81 -12.09
N PHE A 111 10.18 -6.64 -11.19
CA PHE A 111 11.56 -6.47 -10.73
C PHE A 111 12.54 -6.84 -11.86
N ASP A 112 13.71 -6.19 -11.86
CA ASP A 112 14.67 -6.23 -12.96
C ASP A 112 15.16 -7.65 -13.28
N ASP A 113 15.22 -8.50 -12.26
CA ASP A 113 15.70 -9.88 -12.32
C ASP A 113 14.62 -10.88 -12.76
N VAL A 114 13.34 -10.51 -12.76
CA VAL A 114 12.24 -11.46 -12.99
C VAL A 114 12.34 -12.13 -14.35
N LEU A 115 12.54 -11.37 -15.43
CA LEU A 115 12.58 -11.95 -16.77
C LEU A 115 13.81 -12.84 -17.00
N VAL A 116 14.94 -12.52 -16.36
CA VAL A 116 16.17 -13.33 -16.45
C VAL A 116 15.99 -14.61 -15.67
N THR A 117 15.47 -14.52 -14.44
CA THR A 117 15.22 -15.68 -13.57
C THR A 117 14.20 -16.65 -14.19
N MET A 118 13.10 -16.15 -14.76
CA MET A 118 12.10 -17.00 -15.40
C MET A 118 12.64 -17.77 -16.62
N LYS A 119 13.60 -17.20 -17.36
CA LYS A 119 14.27 -17.91 -18.46
C LYS A 119 15.20 -19.00 -17.95
N ALA A 120 15.84 -18.81 -16.80
CA ALA A 120 16.74 -19.79 -16.19
C ALA A 120 16.01 -20.96 -15.51
N LEU A 121 14.76 -20.74 -15.08
CA LEU A 121 13.91 -21.76 -14.44
C LEU A 121 13.09 -22.58 -15.44
N ARG A 122 13.12 -22.23 -16.72
CA ARG A 122 12.38 -22.89 -17.79
C ARG A 122 13.01 -24.22 -18.20
#